data_AF-A0A1S3UNE7-F1
#
_entry.id   AF-A0A1S3UNE7-F1
#
_cell.length_a   1.000
_cell.length_b   1.000
_cell.length_c   1.000
_cell.angle_alpha   90.00
_cell.angle_beta   90.00
_cell.angle_gamma   90.00
#
_symmetry.space_group_name_H-M   'P 1'
#
loop_
_entity.id
_entity.type
_entity.pdbx_description
1 polymer ?
#
loop_
_entity_poly.entity_id
_entity_poly.type
_entity_poly.pdbx_seq_one_letter_code
_entity_poly.pdbx_strand_id
1 'polypeptide(L)'
;MDSMEKGPNEPHTDTTTATNPTPPPTTSISPTTTTTHLEWYLFYLKVMERNTRVTFDDIIGVDEDKEDFMEVVEFLKKPERFTVVGARIPKGVLLVGPSGIGKTLLAKAITGEAGVPYFSISNSVFVEMFVGIGASRVRDLFKKAKENALCIVFIDEIDDVGRQRGTGIG
;
A
#
# COMPACT_ATOMS: atom_id res chain seq x y z
N MET A 1 -48.58 51.49 -14.60
CA MET A 1 -47.65 50.96 -15.63
C MET A 1 -46.34 50.65 -14.94
N ASP A 2 -46.03 49.46 -14.46
CA ASP A 2 -46.69 48.18 -14.20
C ASP A 2 -45.64 47.49 -13.29
N SER A 3 -45.94 47.25 -12.02
CA SER A 3 -46.39 45.97 -11.47
C SER A 3 -45.47 44.76 -11.71
N MET A 4 -45.32 44.00 -10.61
CA MET A 4 -45.03 42.57 -10.47
C MET A 4 -43.58 42.09 -10.64
N GLU A 5 -43.04 41.11 -9.91
CA GLU A 5 -43.27 40.44 -8.61
C GLU A 5 -42.21 39.32 -8.53
N LYS A 6 -41.87 38.89 -7.30
CA LYS A 6 -41.39 37.55 -6.87
C LYS A 6 -39.93 37.43 -6.41
N GLY A 7 -39.76 37.25 -5.10
CA GLY A 7 -38.72 36.38 -4.52
C GLY A 7 -39.18 34.91 -4.52
N PRO A 8 -38.64 34.01 -3.67
CA PRO A 8 -37.39 34.00 -2.90
C PRO A 8 -36.46 32.86 -3.38
N ASN A 9 -35.20 32.78 -2.92
CA ASN A 9 -34.52 31.49 -2.65
C ASN A 9 -33.11 31.71 -2.08
N GLU A 10 -32.87 31.06 -0.94
CA GLU A 10 -31.58 30.88 -0.27
C GLU A 10 -30.56 30.18 -1.18
N PRO A 11 -29.24 30.33 -0.93
CA PRO A 11 -28.29 29.33 -1.34
C PRO A 11 -27.50 28.72 -0.16
N HIS A 12 -27.73 27.41 -0.02
CA HIS A 12 -26.74 26.35 0.11
C HIS A 12 -25.91 26.21 1.40
N THR A 13 -26.41 25.29 2.24
CA THR A 13 -25.58 24.36 3.00
C THR A 13 -24.70 23.54 2.05
N ASP A 14 -23.39 23.73 2.09
CA ASP A 14 -22.44 22.75 1.54
C ASP A 14 -21.63 22.13 2.68
N THR A 15 -22.25 21.12 3.30
CA THR A 15 -21.54 20.03 3.95
C THR A 15 -20.60 19.43 2.91
N THR A 16 -19.30 19.72 3.03
CA THR A 16 -18.23 19.08 2.25
C THR A 16 -18.29 17.58 2.52
N THR A 17 -19.01 16.88 1.65
CA THR A 17 -19.05 15.42 1.59
C THR A 17 -17.82 15.01 0.80
N ALA A 18 -16.91 14.30 1.46
CA ALA A 18 -15.74 13.70 0.85
C ALA A 18 -16.15 12.86 -0.38
N THR A 19 -15.76 13.32 -1.56
CA THR A 19 -15.97 12.60 -2.82
C THR A 19 -14.98 11.44 -2.88
N ASN A 20 -15.47 10.22 -2.65
CA ASN A 20 -14.73 8.99 -2.96
C ASN A 20 -14.50 8.88 -4.48
N PRO A 21 -13.30 8.48 -4.94
CA PRO A 21 -12.98 8.42 -6.36
C PRO A 21 -13.71 7.26 -7.08
N THR A 22 -14.19 7.55 -8.29
CA THR A 22 -14.94 6.66 -9.18
C THR A 22 -14.08 5.52 -9.72
N PRO A 23 -14.57 4.26 -9.76
CA PRO A 23 -13.81 3.12 -10.27
C PRO A 23 -13.69 3.08 -11.82
N PRO A 24 -12.59 2.52 -12.37
CA PRO A 24 -12.33 2.41 -13.81
C PRO A 24 -13.17 1.30 -14.52
N PRO A 25 -13.26 1.31 -15.87
CA PRO A 25 -14.23 0.52 -16.62
C PRO A 25 -13.94 -0.99 -16.66
N THR A 26 -15.01 -1.75 -16.44
CA THR A 26 -15.10 -3.23 -16.40
C THR A 26 -14.87 -3.85 -17.77
N THR A 27 -13.82 -4.67 -17.93
CA THR A 27 -13.70 -5.59 -19.08
C THR A 27 -14.17 -6.98 -18.67
N SER A 28 -15.06 -7.54 -19.48
CA SER A 28 -15.85 -8.75 -19.25
C SER A 28 -15.03 -10.04 -19.24
N ILE A 29 -15.08 -10.77 -18.13
CA ILE A 29 -15.02 -12.25 -18.08
C ILE A 29 -15.93 -12.67 -16.92
N SER A 30 -16.98 -13.44 -17.23
CA SER A 30 -17.99 -13.90 -16.27
C SER A 30 -17.47 -15.12 -15.48
N PRO A 31 -17.58 -15.07 -14.15
CA PRO A 31 -18.60 -15.88 -13.47
C PRO A 31 -19.39 -15.07 -12.42
N THR A 32 -20.71 -15.30 -12.37
CA THR A 32 -21.70 -14.99 -11.29
C THR A 32 -21.50 -13.72 -10.44
N THR A 33 -22.34 -12.72 -10.74
CA THR A 33 -22.18 -11.27 -10.54
C THR A 33 -22.56 -10.70 -9.15
N THR A 34 -22.33 -11.38 -8.02
CA THR A 34 -22.64 -10.77 -6.70
C THR A 34 -21.48 -10.77 -5.71
N THR A 35 -20.45 -11.58 -5.95
CA THR A 35 -19.40 -11.82 -4.94
C THR A 35 -18.14 -10.94 -5.11
N THR A 36 -17.93 -10.34 -6.28
CA THR A 36 -16.63 -9.76 -6.67
C THR A 36 -16.25 -8.43 -6.00
N HIS A 37 -17.22 -7.55 -5.69
CA HIS A 37 -16.89 -6.23 -5.16
C HIS A 37 -16.54 -6.24 -3.66
N LEU A 38 -17.20 -7.09 -2.88
CA LEU A 38 -16.99 -7.18 -1.44
C LEU A 38 -15.75 -8.00 -1.09
N GLU A 39 -15.49 -9.11 -1.79
CA GLU A 39 -14.26 -9.88 -1.59
C GLU A 39 -13.01 -9.04 -1.87
N TRP A 40 -13.06 -8.17 -2.87
CA TRP A 40 -11.95 -7.26 -3.16
C TRP A 40 -11.76 -6.18 -2.08
N TYR A 41 -12.86 -5.64 -1.55
CA TYR A 41 -12.78 -4.68 -0.44
C TYR A 41 -12.29 -5.34 0.85
N LEU A 42 -12.71 -6.59 1.10
CA LEU A 42 -12.23 -7.41 2.21
C LEU A 42 -10.75 -7.76 2.05
N PHE A 43 -10.31 -8.14 0.85
CA PHE A 43 -8.89 -8.32 0.54
C PHE A 43 -8.10 -7.03 0.78
N TYR A 44 -8.64 -5.90 0.35
CA TYR A 44 -8.01 -4.60 0.55
C TYR A 44 -7.87 -4.22 2.03
N LEU A 45 -8.95 -4.34 2.80
CA LEU A 45 -8.92 -4.13 4.26
C LEU A 45 -7.97 -5.10 4.96
N LYS A 46 -7.78 -6.31 4.41
CA LYS A 46 -6.86 -7.31 4.95
C LYS A 46 -5.39 -7.00 4.65
N VAL A 47 -5.10 -6.32 3.54
CA VAL A 47 -3.73 -6.05 3.06
C VAL A 47 -3.19 -4.70 3.52
N MET A 48 -4.07 -3.73 3.78
CA MET A 48 -3.68 -2.40 4.25
C MET A 48 -3.85 -2.29 5.78
N GLU A 49 -2.74 -2.17 6.49
CA GLU A 49 -2.72 -1.82 7.91
C GLU A 49 -2.43 -0.31 8.05
N ARG A 50 -3.42 0.46 8.54
CA ARG A 50 -3.28 1.92 8.71
C ARG A 50 -2.40 2.32 9.89
N ASN A 51 -2.18 1.42 10.84
CA ASN A 51 -1.32 1.67 11.98
C ASN A 51 -0.78 0.33 12.50
N THR A 52 0.52 0.12 12.36
CA THR A 52 1.19 -1.11 12.79
C THR A 52 1.37 -1.17 14.30
N ARG A 53 1.25 -0.04 15.03
CA ARG A 53 1.50 0.13 16.49
C ARG A 53 2.85 -0.35 17.01
N VAL A 54 3.72 -0.84 16.13
CA VAL A 54 5.06 -1.35 16.43
C VAL A 54 6.06 -0.25 16.11
N THR A 55 7.04 -0.07 16.99
CA THR A 55 8.14 0.90 16.89
C THR A 55 9.49 0.22 17.04
N PHE A 56 10.61 0.94 16.89
CA PHE A 56 11.92 0.32 17.10
C PHE A 56 12.13 -0.16 18.53
N ASP A 57 11.45 0.44 19.50
CA ASP A 57 11.53 0.05 20.91
C ASP A 57 10.95 -1.36 21.16
N ASP A 58 10.10 -1.84 20.26
CA ASP A 58 9.52 -3.19 20.31
C ASP A 58 10.45 -4.26 19.71
N ILE A 59 11.62 -3.87 19.16
CA ILE A 59 12.56 -4.80 18.51
C ILE A 59 13.88 -4.83 19.26
N ILE A 60 14.28 -6.04 19.64
CA ILE A 60 15.55 -6.29 20.31
C ILE A 60 16.64 -6.54 19.27
N GLY A 61 17.79 -5.89 19.41
CA GLY A 61 19.00 -6.19 18.63
C GLY A 61 19.13 -5.49 17.28
N VAL A 62 18.36 -4.41 17.05
CA VAL A 62 18.47 -3.57 15.84
C VAL A 62 19.46 -2.40 16.04
N ASP A 63 20.06 -2.27 17.22
CA ASP A 63 20.85 -1.09 17.59
C ASP A 63 22.04 -0.80 16.66
N GLU A 64 22.66 -1.84 16.08
CA GLU A 64 23.79 -1.69 15.14
C GLU A 64 23.35 -1.11 13.78
N ASP A 65 22.17 -1.49 13.29
CA ASP A 65 21.63 -1.09 11.97
C ASP A 65 20.56 0.02 12.09
N LYS A 66 20.30 0.52 13.31
CA LYS A 66 19.21 1.46 13.58
C LYS A 66 19.38 2.78 12.83
N GLU A 67 20.62 3.24 12.66
CA GLU A 67 20.93 4.49 11.95
C GLU A 67 20.50 4.41 10.47
N ASP A 68 20.80 3.30 9.80
CA ASP A 68 20.42 3.06 8.40
C ASP A 68 18.90 3.06 8.21
N PHE A 69 18.17 2.40 9.13
CA PHE A 69 16.71 2.40 9.07
C PHE A 69 16.10 3.75 9.48
N MET A 70 16.75 4.51 10.36
CA MET A 70 16.32 5.86 10.72
C MET A 70 16.44 6.83 9.54
N GLU A 71 17.40 6.65 8.64
CA GLU A 71 17.46 7.42 7.39
C GLU A 71 16.21 7.18 6.53
N VAL A 72 15.79 5.91 6.40
CA VAL A 72 14.55 5.54 5.68
C VAL A 72 13.31 6.17 6.33
N VAL A 73 13.25 6.18 7.66
CA VAL A 73 12.17 6.84 8.42
C VAL A 73 12.16 8.34 8.20
N GLU A 74 13.32 9.01 8.27
CA GLU A 74 13.40 10.45 8.05
C GLU A 74 13.04 10.82 6.60
N PHE A 75 13.43 9.99 5.64
CA PHE A 75 13.01 10.13 4.26
C PHE A 75 11.48 10.12 4.10
N LEU A 76 10.80 9.15 4.72
CA LEU A 76 9.34 9.04 4.65
C LEU A 76 8.63 10.20 5.36
N LYS A 77 9.22 10.75 6.42
CA LYS A 77 8.69 11.92 7.15
C LYS A 77 8.93 13.25 6.44
N LYS A 78 10.08 13.42 5.79
CA LYS A 78 10.54 14.69 5.21
C LYS A 78 11.17 14.51 3.82
N PRO A 79 10.40 14.02 2.83
CA PRO A 79 10.93 13.71 1.49
C PRO A 79 11.49 14.95 0.76
N GLU A 80 11.01 16.14 1.10
CA GLU A 80 11.46 17.41 0.52
C GLU A 80 12.94 17.69 0.79
N ARG A 81 13.45 17.34 1.99
CA ARG A 81 14.86 17.56 2.36
C ARG A 81 15.81 16.81 1.44
N PHE A 82 15.47 15.59 1.09
CA PHE A 82 16.28 14.73 0.22
C PHE A 82 16.21 15.19 -1.25
N THR A 83 15.07 15.72 -1.67
CA THR A 83 14.87 16.25 -3.03
C THR A 83 15.73 17.50 -3.29
N VAL A 84 15.85 18.40 -2.30
CA VAL A 84 16.66 19.63 -2.41
C VAL A 84 18.15 19.34 -2.57
N VAL A 85 18.65 18.29 -1.92
CA VAL A 85 20.07 17.90 -1.97
C VAL A 85 20.38 17.04 -3.22
N GLY A 86 19.36 16.71 -4.03
CA GLY A 86 19.52 15.83 -5.19
C GLY A 86 19.79 14.37 -4.84
N ALA A 87 19.51 13.98 -3.60
CA ALA A 87 19.70 12.61 -3.14
C ALA A 87 18.70 11.68 -3.84
N ARG A 88 19.20 10.52 -4.30
CA ARG A 88 18.35 9.51 -4.92
C ARG A 88 17.69 8.67 -3.85
N ILE A 89 16.38 8.64 -3.89
CA ILE A 89 15.55 7.88 -2.97
C ILE A 89 15.74 6.38 -3.25
N PRO A 90 16.11 5.56 -2.26
CA PRO A 90 16.10 4.12 -2.42
C PRO A 90 14.68 3.65 -2.72
N LYS A 91 14.49 2.98 -3.86
CA LYS A 91 13.16 2.53 -4.32
C LYS A 91 12.66 1.29 -3.58
N GLY A 92 13.53 0.62 -2.82
CA GLY A 92 13.23 -0.57 -2.06
C GLY A 92 14.45 -1.03 -1.26
N VAL A 93 14.18 -1.76 -0.18
CA VAL A 93 15.17 -2.39 0.69
C VAL A 93 14.88 -3.89 0.67
N LEU A 94 15.93 -4.71 0.54
CA LEU A 94 15.83 -6.17 0.62
C LEU A 94 16.40 -6.64 1.95
N LEU A 95 15.56 -7.22 2.81
CA LEU A 95 15.97 -7.75 4.10
C LEU A 95 16.38 -9.22 3.97
N VAL A 96 17.67 -9.50 4.07
CA VAL A 96 18.25 -10.85 3.97
C VAL A 96 18.66 -11.35 5.35
N GLY A 97 18.48 -12.66 5.58
CA GLY A 97 18.78 -13.29 6.87
C GLY A 97 17.91 -14.51 7.14
N PRO A 98 18.20 -15.29 8.20
CA PRO A 98 17.41 -16.47 8.58
C PRO A 98 15.95 -16.12 8.88
N SER A 99 15.06 -17.12 8.80
CA SER A 99 13.69 -16.95 9.30
C SER A 99 13.70 -16.74 10.82
N GLY A 100 12.77 -15.94 11.33
CA GLY A 100 12.61 -15.70 12.78
C GLY A 100 13.41 -14.54 13.36
N ILE A 101 14.23 -13.82 12.58
CA ILE A 101 14.98 -12.63 13.06
C ILE A 101 14.15 -11.34 13.10
N GLY A 102 12.84 -11.42 12.88
CA GLY A 102 11.94 -10.26 12.98
C GLY A 102 11.95 -9.32 11.76
N LYS A 103 12.29 -9.77 10.55
CA LYS A 103 12.23 -8.93 9.33
C LYS A 103 10.86 -8.27 9.11
N THR A 104 9.80 -9.04 9.28
CA THR A 104 8.42 -8.54 9.19
C THR A 104 8.11 -7.55 10.31
N LEU A 105 8.66 -7.77 11.51
CA LEU A 105 8.51 -6.86 12.65
C LEU A 105 9.27 -5.55 12.39
N LEU A 106 10.48 -5.62 11.82
CA LEU A 106 11.30 -4.49 11.44
C LEU A 106 10.61 -3.60 10.40
N ALA A 107 10.02 -4.20 9.36
CA ALA A 107 9.25 -3.44 8.37
C ALA A 107 8.05 -2.71 9.03
N LYS A 108 7.38 -3.36 9.99
CA LYS A 108 6.28 -2.75 10.76
C LYS A 108 6.77 -1.62 11.68
N ALA A 109 7.93 -1.77 12.32
CA ALA A 109 8.55 -0.74 13.14
C ALA A 109 8.94 0.49 12.32
N ILE A 110 9.65 0.32 11.20
CA ILE A 110 10.00 1.42 10.29
C ILE A 110 8.73 2.20 9.87
N THR A 111 7.66 1.47 9.59
CA THR A 111 6.38 2.08 9.21
C THR A 111 5.71 2.83 10.36
N GLY A 112 5.70 2.24 11.56
CA GLY A 112 5.14 2.86 12.76
C GLY A 112 5.91 4.12 13.16
N GLU A 113 7.24 4.06 13.05
CA GLU A 113 8.14 5.20 13.28
C GLU A 113 7.88 6.32 12.27
N ALA A 114 7.75 5.98 10.98
CA ALA A 114 7.45 6.93 9.92
C ALA A 114 6.01 7.50 10.00
N GLY A 115 5.07 6.76 10.58
CA GLY A 115 3.66 7.13 10.65
C GLY A 115 2.95 7.06 9.29
N VAL A 116 3.40 6.19 8.40
CA VAL A 116 2.87 6.03 7.03
C VAL A 116 2.01 4.76 6.89
N PRO A 117 1.18 4.62 5.83
CA PRO A 117 0.43 3.39 5.59
C PRO A 117 1.35 2.19 5.35
N TYR A 118 0.97 1.04 5.90
CA TYR A 118 1.64 -0.25 5.70
C TYR A 118 0.81 -1.16 4.79
N PHE A 119 1.41 -1.61 3.70
CA PHE A 119 0.82 -2.61 2.80
C PHE A 119 1.64 -3.89 2.89
N SER A 120 1.01 -5.03 3.17
CA SER A 120 1.71 -6.31 3.30
C SER A 120 1.13 -7.36 2.36
N ILE A 121 1.98 -8.01 1.57
CA ILE A 121 1.62 -9.16 0.75
C ILE A 121 2.58 -10.32 1.04
N SER A 122 2.05 -11.53 1.11
CA SER A 122 2.83 -12.77 1.27
C SER A 122 2.60 -13.67 0.05
N ASN A 123 3.52 -14.60 -0.19
CA ASN A 123 3.49 -15.59 -1.27
C ASN A 123 2.13 -16.32 -1.38
N SER A 124 1.40 -16.49 -0.27
CA SER A 124 0.07 -17.11 -0.27
C SER A 124 -0.95 -16.46 -1.22
N VAL A 125 -0.75 -15.19 -1.61
CA VAL A 125 -1.61 -14.47 -2.56
C VAL A 125 -1.40 -14.91 -4.01
N PHE A 126 -0.29 -15.58 -4.31
CA PHE A 126 0.04 -16.10 -5.65
C PHE A 126 -0.38 -17.56 -5.85
N VAL A 127 -0.63 -18.31 -4.78
CA VAL A 127 -0.97 -19.75 -4.80
C VAL A 127 -2.49 -19.96 -4.77
N GLU A 128 -3.22 -19.22 -5.60
CA GLU A 128 -4.68 -19.43 -5.76
C GLU A 128 -4.99 -20.37 -6.93
N MET A 129 -6.10 -21.11 -6.82
CA MET A 129 -6.59 -22.04 -7.84
C MET A 129 -6.90 -21.39 -9.20
N PHE A 130 -6.90 -20.06 -9.27
CA PHE A 130 -7.28 -19.29 -10.44
C PHE A 130 -6.08 -18.54 -11.04
N VAL A 131 -5.74 -18.92 -12.27
CA VAL A 131 -4.63 -18.35 -13.04
C VAL A 131 -4.86 -16.84 -13.27
N GLY A 132 -3.84 -16.03 -12.99
CA GLY A 132 -3.83 -14.60 -13.30
C GLY A 132 -4.41 -13.66 -12.23
N ILE A 133 -5.10 -14.20 -11.21
CA ILE A 133 -5.66 -13.39 -10.11
C ILE A 133 -4.55 -12.77 -9.26
N GLY A 134 -3.51 -13.55 -8.91
CA GLY A 134 -2.37 -13.04 -8.13
C GLY A 134 -1.68 -11.86 -8.81
N ALA A 135 -1.43 -11.94 -10.13
CA ALA A 135 -0.80 -10.86 -10.90
C ALA A 135 -1.66 -9.60 -11.00
N SER A 136 -3.00 -9.71 -10.98
CA SER A 136 -3.89 -8.54 -10.91
C SER A 136 -3.79 -7.86 -9.55
N ARG A 137 -3.83 -8.65 -8.47
CA ARG A 137 -3.76 -8.12 -7.09
C ARG A 137 -2.46 -7.38 -6.81
N VAL A 138 -1.32 -7.87 -7.30
CA VAL A 138 -0.04 -7.15 -7.19
C VAL A 138 -0.11 -5.81 -7.91
N ARG A 139 -0.62 -5.78 -9.15
CA ARG A 139 -0.76 -4.53 -9.90
C ARG A 139 -1.67 -3.53 -9.17
N ASP A 140 -2.78 -4.01 -8.63
CA ASP A 140 -3.73 -3.19 -7.90
C ASP A 140 -3.15 -2.68 -6.57
N LEU A 141 -2.39 -3.53 -5.86
CA LEU A 141 -1.65 -3.15 -4.65
C LEU A 141 -0.70 -1.99 -4.93
N PHE A 142 0.14 -2.12 -5.96
CA PHE A 142 1.08 -1.07 -6.34
C PHE A 142 0.38 0.18 -6.88
N LYS A 143 -0.79 0.05 -7.52
CA LYS A 143 -1.59 1.21 -7.94
C LYS A 143 -2.08 2.00 -6.72
N LYS A 144 -2.60 1.32 -5.70
CA LYS A 144 -3.07 1.96 -4.46
C LYS A 144 -1.93 2.51 -3.61
N ALA A 145 -0.79 1.83 -3.56
CA ALA A 145 0.40 2.34 -2.90
C ALA A 145 0.86 3.67 -3.53
N LYS A 146 0.75 3.82 -4.85
CA LYS A 146 1.02 5.09 -5.55
C LYS A 146 -0.01 6.18 -5.22
N GLU A 147 -1.28 5.81 -5.04
CA GLU A 147 -2.35 6.75 -4.64
C GLU A 147 -2.16 7.25 -3.19
N ASN A 148 -1.65 6.39 -2.29
CA ASN A 148 -1.27 6.71 -0.91
C ASN A 148 0.21 7.05 -0.84
N ALA A 149 0.64 8.06 -1.62
CA ALA A 149 2.02 8.49 -1.70
C ALA A 149 2.64 8.64 -0.29
N LEU A 150 3.88 8.17 -0.14
CA LEU A 150 4.55 7.91 1.16
C LEU A 150 3.90 6.75 1.91
N CYS A 151 4.23 5.53 1.50
CA CYS A 151 3.82 4.29 2.16
C CYS A 151 4.93 3.23 2.06
N ILE A 152 4.82 2.18 2.87
CA ILE A 152 5.69 1.02 2.79
C ILE A 152 4.91 -0.17 2.23
N VAL A 153 5.46 -0.83 1.23
CA VAL A 153 4.97 -2.10 0.69
C VAL A 153 5.95 -3.20 1.08
N PHE A 154 5.52 -4.07 1.98
CA PHE A 154 6.29 -5.24 2.40
C PHE A 154 5.83 -6.46 1.62
N ILE A 155 6.81 -7.17 1.03
CA ILE A 155 6.61 -8.41 0.31
C ILE A 155 7.37 -9.49 1.08
N ASP A 156 6.64 -10.33 1.80
CA ASP A 156 7.22 -11.47 2.50
C ASP A 156 7.44 -12.64 1.52
N GLU A 157 8.49 -13.43 1.76
CA GLU A 157 8.83 -14.63 0.96
C GLU A 157 8.95 -14.34 -0.56
N ILE A 158 9.56 -13.21 -0.92
CA ILE A 158 9.73 -12.80 -2.32
C ILE A 158 10.57 -13.80 -3.14
N ASP A 159 11.43 -14.56 -2.47
CA ASP A 159 12.29 -15.58 -3.07
C ASP A 159 11.49 -16.72 -3.72
N ASP A 160 10.30 -17.05 -3.19
CA ASP A 160 9.42 -18.05 -3.78
C ASP A 160 8.83 -17.61 -5.13
N VAL A 161 8.63 -16.31 -5.31
CA VAL A 161 8.04 -15.72 -6.53
C VAL A 161 9.12 -15.37 -7.55
N GLY A 162 10.34 -15.08 -7.10
CA GLY A 162 11.46 -14.60 -7.93
C GLY A 162 12.23 -15.69 -8.68
N ARG A 163 11.92 -16.97 -8.47
CA ARG A 163 12.63 -18.06 -9.15
C ARG A 163 12.34 -18.01 -10.65
N GLN A 164 13.37 -17.73 -11.43
CA GLN A 164 13.32 -17.66 -12.88
C GLN A 164 12.66 -18.94 -13.44
N ARG A 165 11.67 -18.80 -14.32
CA ARG A 165 11.14 -19.95 -15.07
C ARG A 165 12.33 -20.59 -15.78
N GLY A 166 12.61 -21.86 -15.46
CA GLY A 166 13.68 -22.60 -16.08
C GLY A 166 13.55 -22.53 -17.60
N THR A 167 14.62 -22.13 -18.26
CA THR A 167 14.88 -22.46 -19.65
C THR A 167 14.59 -23.96 -19.81
N GLY A 168 13.67 -24.31 -20.70
CA GLY A 168 13.32 -25.69 -20.96
C GLY A 168 14.56 -26.50 -21.30
N ILE A 169 14.86 -27.50 -20.47
CA ILE A 169 15.63 -28.68 -20.84
C ILE A 169 14.87 -29.86 -20.22
N GLY A 170 14.19 -30.58 -21.11
CA GLY A 170 13.34 -31.73 -20.86
C GLY A 170 12.66 -32.08 -22.17
#